data_AF-A0A3M1C0W4-F1
#
_entry.id   AF-A0A3M1C0W4-F1
#
_cell.length_a   1.000
_cell.length_b   1.000
_cell.length_c   1.000
_cell.angle_alpha   90.00
_cell.angle_beta   90.00
_cell.angle_gamma   90.00
#
_symmetry.space_group_name_H-M   'P 1'
#
loop_
_entity.id
_entity.type
_entity.pdbx_description
1 polymer ?
#
loop_
_entity_poly.entity_id
_entity_poly.type
_entity_poly.pdbx_seq_one_letter_code
_entity_poly.pdbx_strand_id
1 'polypeptide(L)' 'MKAKLIDKIKSECERRKISQRKLASLVPVLTHDRVSKIFNGQVGHMTVDKLIEILSHLNIRANISFRKSKAA' A
#
# COMPACT_ATOMS: atom_id res chain seq x y z
N MET A 1 2.24 0.55 11.65
CA MET A 1 2.59 -0.39 10.55
C MET A 1 1.90 -0.01 9.24
N LYS A 2 0.55 0.02 9.19
CA LYS A 2 -0.21 0.40 7.98
C LYS A 2 0.21 1.73 7.36
N ALA A 3 0.35 2.79 8.17
CA ALA A 3 0.83 4.10 7.72
C ALA A 3 2.17 4.02 6.98
N LYS A 4 3.17 3.32 7.56
CA LYS A 4 4.49 3.12 6.94
C LYS A 4 4.42 2.41 5.58
N LEU A 5 3.51 1.44 5.42
CA LEU A 5 3.31 0.75 4.14
C LEU A 5 2.71 1.70 3.10
N ILE A 6 1.75 2.53 3.51
CA ILE A 6 1.13 3.54 2.62
C ILE A 6 2.14 4.58 2.20
N ASP A 7 2.95 5.09 3.13
CA ASP A 7 4.01 6.04 2.82
C ASP A 7 5.01 5.44 1.84
N LYS A 8 5.38 4.16 2.02
CA LYS A 8 6.26 3.45 1.08
C LYS A 8 5.64 3.33 -0.32
N ILE A 9 4.34 3.02 -0.41
CA ILE A 9 3.61 2.98 -1.69
C ILE A 9 3.61 4.35 -2.36
N LYS A 10 3.28 5.41 -1.62
CA LYS A 10 3.25 6.79 -2.12
C LYS A 10 4.62 7.22 -2.65
N SER A 11 5.66 7.09 -1.84
CA SER A 11 7.02 7.47 -2.21
C SER A 11 7.52 6.70 -3.43
N GLU A 12 7.17 5.42 -3.57
CA GLU A 12 7.57 4.66 -4.76
C GLU A 12 6.79 5.10 -6.00
N CYS A 13 5.49 5.39 -5.86
CA CYS A 13 4.70 5.92 -6.97
C CYS A 13 5.26 7.26 -7.44
N GLU A 14 5.62 8.16 -6.53
CA GLU A 14 6.27 9.44 -6.85
C GLU A 14 7.63 9.22 -7.55
N ARG A 15 8.50 8.37 -6.97
CA ARG A 15 9.83 8.06 -7.52
C ARG A 15 9.75 7.51 -8.95
N ARG A 16 8.75 6.68 -9.24
CA ARG A 16 8.54 6.05 -10.55
C ARG A 16 7.60 6.84 -11.47
N LYS A 17 7.12 8.02 -11.04
CA LYS A 17 6.12 8.84 -11.75
C LYS A 17 4.84 8.05 -12.11
N ILE A 18 4.43 7.13 -11.24
CA ILE A 18 3.20 6.35 -11.36
C ILE A 18 2.05 7.21 -10.84
N SER A 19 1.13 7.58 -11.73
CA SER A 19 -0.11 8.26 -11.33
C SER A 19 -1.05 7.30 -10.60
N GLN A 20 -1.98 7.84 -9.81
CA GLN A 20 -3.02 7.05 -9.15
C GLN A 20 -3.82 6.18 -10.13
N ARG A 21 -4.11 6.72 -11.31
CA ARG A 21 -4.78 6.01 -12.40
C ARG A 21 -3.95 4.84 -12.92
N LYS A 22 -2.63 5.04 -13.09
CA LYS A 22 -1.73 3.98 -13.51
C LYS A 22 -1.60 2.91 -12.43
N LEU A 23 -1.56 3.30 -11.15
CA LEU A 23 -1.55 2.36 -10.03
C LEU A 23 -2.80 1.47 -10.04
N ALA A 24 -3.99 2.05 -10.23
CA ALA A 24 -5.24 1.31 -10.33
C ALA A 24 -5.25 0.31 -11.51
N SER A 25 -4.55 0.62 -12.61
CA SER A 25 -4.39 -0.30 -13.75
C SER A 25 -3.35 -1.40 -13.53
N LEU A 26 -2.39 -1.21 -12.62
CA LEU A 26 -1.30 -2.15 -12.35
C LEU A 26 -1.67 -3.21 -11.32
N VAL A 27 -2.60 -2.89 -10.43
CA VAL A 27 -3.06 -3.78 -9.36
C VAL A 27 -4.48 -4.23 -9.70
N PRO A 28 -4.66 -5.48 -10.17
CA PRO A 28 -5.99 -6.06 -10.34
C PRO A 28 -6.77 -5.92 -9.02
N VAL A 29 -8.07 -5.64 -9.06
CA VAL A 29 -8.93 -5.46 -7.87
C VAL A 29 -8.74 -4.12 -7.11
N LEU A 30 -7.80 -3.26 -7.52
CA LEU A 30 -7.63 -1.91 -6.97
C LEU A 30 -8.37 -0.86 -7.83
N THR A 31 -9.56 -0.47 -7.40
CA THR A 31 -10.31 0.59 -8.07
C THR A 31 -9.65 1.96 -7.87
N HIS A 32 -9.95 2.92 -8.75
CA HIS A 32 -9.49 4.31 -8.59
C HIS A 32 -9.93 4.92 -7.26
N ASP A 33 -11.15 4.62 -6.80
CA ASP A 33 -11.65 5.03 -5.48
C ASP A 33 -10.77 4.51 -4.35
N ARG A 34 -10.37 3.23 -4.40
CA ARG A 34 -9.45 2.64 -3.41
C ARG A 34 -8.09 3.31 -3.44
N VAL A 35 -7.54 3.59 -4.62
CA VAL A 35 -6.27 4.33 -4.71
C VAL A 35 -6.41 5.71 -4.08
N SER A 36 -7.46 6.45 -4.40
CA SER A 36 -7.70 7.77 -3.82
C SER A 36 -7.78 7.71 -2.29
N LYS A 37 -8.51 6.74 -1.73
CA LYS A 37 -8.59 6.52 -0.28
C LYS A 37 -7.24 6.21 0.36
N ILE A 38 -6.38 5.42 -0.30
CA ILE A 38 -5.01 5.17 0.14
C ILE A 38 -4.21 6.47 0.20
N PHE A 39 -4.30 7.27 -0.85
CA PHE A 39 -3.55 8.52 -0.94
C PHE A 39 -4.05 9.57 0.06
N ASN A 40 -5.34 9.57 0.37
CA ASN A 40 -5.97 10.46 1.35
C ASN A 40 -5.92 9.94 2.80
N GLY A 41 -5.29 8.79 3.05
CA GLY A 41 -5.18 8.22 4.40
C GLY A 41 -6.47 7.58 4.94
N GLN A 42 -7.51 7.45 4.11
CA GLN A 42 -8.80 6.86 4.43
C GLN A 42 -8.76 5.32 4.33
N VAL A 43 -7.82 4.70 5.05
CA VAL A 43 -7.49 3.26 4.97
C VAL A 43 -7.97 2.43 6.16
N GLY A 44 -8.93 2.95 6.95
CA GLY A 44 -9.39 2.32 8.19
C GLY A 44 -9.78 0.85 8.02
N HIS A 45 -10.51 0.53 6.95
CA HIS A 45 -10.97 -0.83 6.63
C HIS A 45 -9.98 -1.65 5.78
N MET A 46 -8.83 -1.09 5.40
CA MET A 46 -7.88 -1.80 4.54
C MET A 46 -7.01 -2.74 5.36
N THR A 47 -6.94 -4.00 4.94
CA THR A 47 -6.10 -5.01 5.59
C THR A 47 -4.64 -4.84 5.17
N VAL A 48 -3.73 -5.40 5.98
CA VAL A 48 -2.29 -5.38 5.67
C VAL A 48 -2.00 -6.18 4.39
N ASP A 49 -2.75 -7.27 4.16
CA ASP A 49 -2.59 -8.13 2.98
C ASP A 49 -2.77 -7.36 1.67
N LYS A 50 -3.77 -6.47 1.61
CA LYS A 50 -3.98 -5.62 0.43
C LYS A 50 -2.87 -4.61 0.20
N LEU A 51 -2.27 -4.10 1.27
CA LEU A 51 -1.11 -3.21 1.15
C LEU A 51 0.11 -3.98 0.62
N ILE A 52 0.30 -5.23 1.05
CA ILE A 52 1.36 -6.11 0.56
C ILE A 52 1.14 -6.48 -0.91
N GLU A 53 -0.09 -6.77 -1.31
CA GLU A 53 -0.45 -7.03 -2.71
C GLU A 53 -0.06 -5.86 -3.62
N ILE A 54 -0.38 -4.63 -3.24
CA ILE A 54 0.02 -3.42 -3.98
C ILE A 54 1.55 -3.32 -4.09
N LEU A 55 2.27 -3.57 -2.99
CA LEU A 55 3.74 -3.54 -2.98
C LEU A 55 4.33 -4.61 -3.92
N SER A 56 3.71 -5.79 -3.98
CA SER A 56 4.10 -6.88 -4.88
C SER A 56 3.93 -6.50 -6.35
N HIS A 57 2.80 -5.92 -6.73
CA HIS A 57 2.55 -5.42 -8.09
C HIS A 57 3.46 -4.25 -8.49
N LEU A 58 3.87 -3.44 -7.51
CA LEU A 58 4.87 -2.39 -7.71
C LEU A 58 6.31 -2.95 -7.69
N ASN A 59 6.49 -4.26 -7.49
CA ASN A 59 7.79 -4.92 -7.42
C ASN A 59 8.69 -4.27 -6.35
N ILE A 60 8.11 -3.93 -5.20
CA ILE A 60 8.78 -3.32 -4.05
C ILE A 60 9.07 -4.43 -3.03
N ARG A 61 10.35 -4.64 -2.71
CA ARG A 61 10.71 -5.47 -1.55
C ARG A 61 10.35 -4.73 -0.26
N ALA A 62 9.44 -5.30 0.52
CA ALA A 62 9.12 -4.84 1.87
C ALA A 62 9.72 -5.82 2.88
N ASN A 63 10.67 -5.36 3.70
CA ASN A 63 11.14 -6.12 4.85
C ASN A 63 10.12 -5.96 5.98
N ILE A 64 9.43 -7.04 6.31
CA ILE A 64 8.48 -7.11 7.42
C ILE A 64 9.21 -7.69 8.62
N SER A 65 9.28 -6.94 9.72
CA SER A 65 9.77 -7.44 11.00
C SER A 65 8.59 -7.64 11.96
N PHE A 66 8.57 -8.81 12.61
CA PHE A 66 7.56 -9.15 13.60
C PHE A 66 8.12 -8.86 14.99
N ARG A 67 7.36 -8.14 15.81
CA ARG A 67 7.66 -7.99 17.23
C ARG A 67 6.68 -8.86 18.00
N LYS A 68 7.19 -9.83 18.76
CA LYS A 68 6.37 -10.69 19.62
C LYS A 68 5.73 -9.81 20.70
N SER A 69 4.43 -9.61 20.63
CA SER A 69 3.65 -9.00 21.71
C SER A 69 3.43 -10.06 22.80
N LYS A 70 3.81 -9.78 24.04
CA LYS A 70 3.37 -10.60 25.17
C LYS A 70 1.85 -10.50 25.24
N ALA A 71 1.17 -11.64 25.25
CA ALA A 71 -0.22 -11.68 25.68
C ALA A 71 -0.26 -11.22 27.14
N ALA A 72 -1.15 -10.27 27.45
CA ALA A 72 -1.39 -9.77 28.79
C ALA A 72 -2.10 -10.84 29.63
#